data_AF-A0A0D2ZTV8-F1
#
_entry.id   AF-A0A0D2ZTV8-F1
#
_cell.length_a   1.000
_cell.length_b   1.000
_cell.length_c   1.000
_cell.angle_alpha   90.00
_cell.angle_beta   90.00
_cell.angle_gamma   90.00
#
_symmetry.space_group_name_H-M   'P 1'
#
loop_
_entity.id
_entity.type
_entity.pdbx_description
1 polymer ?
#
loop_
_entity_poly.entity_id
_entity_poly.type
_entity_poly.pdbx_seq_one_letter_code
_entity_poly.pdbx_strand_id
1 'polypeptide(L)' 'MVQCIELTRDCKSCLAWSITKLFKNNDIKQGGRVLGTNCNVRYELYPFLRS' A
#
# COMPACT_ATOMS: atom_id res chain seq x y z
N MET A 1 -3.76 -5.16 -1.44
CA MET A 1 -3.86 -5.52 -0.01
C MET A 1 -3.27 -4.38 0.83
N VAL A 2 -3.91 -4.06 1.95
CA VAL A 2 -3.41 -3.12 2.95
C VAL A 2 -3.45 -3.79 4.31
N GLN A 3 -2.36 -3.74 5.06
CA GLN A 3 -2.29 -4.23 6.43
C GLN A 3 -1.92 -3.06 7.33
N CYS A 4 -2.81 -2.70 8.24
CA CYS A 4 -2.61 -1.59 9.19
C CYS A 4 -2.36 -2.14 10.59
N ILE A 5 -1.57 -1.43 11.39
CA ILE A 5 -1.42 -1.76 12.81
C ILE A 5 -2.65 -1.28 13.58
N GLU A 6 -3.11 -2.08 14.56
CA GLU A 6 -4.35 -1.83 15.32
C GLU A 6 -4.38 -0.45 16.00
N LEU A 7 -3.21 0.07 16.39
CA LEU A 7 -3.07 1.36 17.06
C LEU A 7 -3.34 2.56 16.15
N THR A 8 -3.30 2.37 14.83
CA THR A 8 -3.42 3.47 13.87
C THR A 8 -4.88 3.71 13.47
N ARG A 9 -5.52 4.66 14.14
CA ARG A 9 -6.82 5.23 13.72
C ARG A 9 -6.77 5.84 12.30
N ASP A 10 -5.57 6.15 11.81
CA ASP A 10 -5.31 6.80 10.51
C ASP A 10 -4.83 5.84 9.41
N CYS A 11 -5.33 4.60 9.37
CA CYS A 11 -5.05 3.66 8.29
C CYS A 11 -5.38 4.25 6.89
N LYS A 12 -6.44 5.05 6.80
CA LYS A 12 -6.85 5.73 5.56
C LYS A 12 -5.83 6.77 5.09
N SER A 13 -5.26 7.55 6.00
CA SER A 13 -4.23 8.55 5.70
C SER A 13 -2.93 7.88 5.22
N CYS A 14 -2.55 6.75 5.86
CA CYS A 14 -1.40 5.97 5.44
C CYS A 14 -1.59 5.35 4.04
N LEU A 15 -2.79 4.87 3.73
CA LEU A 15 -3.14 4.39 2.39
C LEU A 15 -3.03 5.50 1.34
N ALA A 16 -3.61 6.67 1.60
CA ALA A 16 -3.57 7.80 0.67
C ALA A 16 -2.12 8.21 0.34
N TRP A 17 -1.28 8.34 1.36
CA TRP A 17 0.15 8.65 1.17
C TRP A 17 0.88 7.55 0.38
N SER A 18 0.59 6.28 0.66
CA SER A 18 1.20 5.15 -0.03
C SER A 18 0.83 5.13 -1.51
N ILE A 19 -0.42 5.44 -1.85
CA ILE A 19 -0.89 5.57 -3.25
C ILE A 19 -0.14 6.71 -3.94
N THR A 20 -0.06 7.89 -3.33
CA THR A 20 0.69 9.03 -3.89
C THR A 20 2.16 8.65 -4.15
N LYS A 21 2.76 7.83 -3.29
CA LYS A 21 4.14 7.38 -3.45
C LYS A 21 4.31 6.34 -4.56
N LEU A 22 3.36 5.42 -4.72
CA LEU A 22 3.37 4.41 -5.78
C LEU A 22 3.23 5.02 -7.18
N PHE A 23 2.42 6.06 -7.32
CA PHE A 23 2.16 6.73 -8.60
C PHE A 23 2.98 8.02 -8.81
N LYS A 24 3.99 8.25 -7.97
CA LYS A 24 4.82 9.45 -8.06
C LYS A 24 5.61 9.44 -9.38
N ASN A 25 5.70 10.60 -10.03
CA ASN A 25 6.50 10.83 -11.24
C ASN A 25 6.12 9.97 -12.46
N ASN A 26 4.86 9.54 -12.58
CA ASN A 26 4.36 8.70 -13.69
C ASN A 26 5.10 7.35 -13.86
N ASP A 27 5.86 6.89 -12.86
CA ASP A 27 6.55 5.61 -12.91
C ASP A 27 5.63 4.47 -12.46
N ILE A 28 4.57 4.24 -13.23
CA ILE A 28 3.55 3.25 -12.93
C ILE A 28 4.15 1.85 -13.12
N LYS A 29 4.43 1.17 -12.01
CA LYS A 29 4.90 -0.22 -12.02
C LYS A 29 3.72 -1.19 -12.01
N GLN A 30 3.90 -2.34 -12.67
CA GLN A 30 2.94 -3.46 -12.69
C GLN A 30 2.69 -4.10 -11.31
N GLY A 31 3.51 -3.75 -10.32
CA GLY A 31 3.36 -4.14 -8.94
C GLY A 31 4.17 -3.19 -8.06
N GLY A 32 3.80 -3.09 -6.78
CA GLY A 32 4.41 -2.17 -5.86
C GLY A 32 4.13 -2.55 -4.42
N ARG A 33 5.15 -2.32 -3.58
CA ARG A 33 5.06 -2.53 -2.14
C ARG A 33 5.57 -1.30 -1.43
N VAL A 34 4.73 -0.74 -0.56
CA VAL A 34 5.07 0.37 0.33
C VAL A 34 5.08 -0.18 1.74
N LEU A 35 6.25 -0.11 2.38
CA LEU A 35 6.43 -0.45 3.78
C LEU A 35 6.43 0.83 4.59
N GLY A 36 5.40 0.99 5.41
CA GLY A 36 5.28 2.09 6.36
C GLY A 36 5.20 1.55 7.77
N THR A 37 5.63 2.35 8.75
CA THR A 37 5.55 2.01 10.18
C THR A 37 4.11 1.73 10.62
N ASN A 38 3.15 2.41 9.97
CA ASN A 38 1.73 2.35 10.31
C ASN A 38 0.92 1.41 9.40
N CYS A 39 1.30 1.30 8.13
CA CYS A 39 0.62 0.42 7.20
C CYS A 39 1.58 -0.13 6.14
N ASN A 40 1.28 -1.36 5.73
CA ASN A 40 1.94 -2.03 4.62
C ASN A 40 0.95 -2.15 3.47
N VAL A 41 1.32 -1.61 2.31
CA VAL A 41 0.51 -1.69 1.09
C VAL A 41 1.23 -2.58 0.08
N ARG A 42 0.52 -3.57 -0.47
CA ARG A 42 1.02 -4.46 -1.51
C ARG A 42 0.00 -4.55 -2.64
N TYR A 43 0.46 -4.24 -3.84
CA TYR A 43 -0.28 -4.36 -5.09
C TYR A 43 0.56 -5.19 -6.06
N GLU A 44 -0.04 -6.20 -6.67
CA GLU A 44 0.60 -7.04 -7.67
C GLU A 44 -0.38 -7.35 -8.79
N LEU A 45 0.16 -7.62 -9.98
CA LEU A 45 -0.62 -7.95 -11.17
C LEU A 45 -1.35 -9.29 -11.01
N TYR A 46 -0.74 -10.24 -10.31
CA TYR A 46 -1.27 -11.58 -10.10
C TYR A 46 -1.90 -11.72 -8.71
N PRO A 47 -2.96 -12.54 -8.57
CA PRO A 47 -3.54 -12.84 -7.28
C PRO A 47 -2.50 -13.48 -6.35
N PHE A 48 -2.32 -12.89 -5.17
CA PHE A 48 -1.38 -13.39 -4.15
C PHE A 48 -2.06 -13.69 -2.81
N LEU A 49 -3.32 -13.30 -2.66
CA LEU A 49 -4.14 -13.67 -1.50
C LEU A 49 -4.66 -15.09 -1.74
N ARG A 50 -4.43 -15.97 -0.77
CA ARG A 50 -5.11 -17.27 -0.73
C ARG A 50 -6.50 -17.05 -0.12
N SER A 51 -7.51 -17.65 -0.75
CA SER A 51 -8.89 -17.63 -0.26
C SER A 51 -9.08 -18.54 0.94
#